data_AF-A0A3P7I0P2-F1
#
_entry.id   AF-A0A3P7I0P2-F1
#
_cell.length_a   1.000
_cell.length_b   1.000
_cell.length_c   1.000
_cell.angle_alpha   90.00
_cell.angle_beta   90.00
_cell.angle_gamma   90.00
#
_symmetry.space_group_name_H-M   'P 1'
#
loop_
_entity.id
_entity.type
_entity.pdbx_description
1 polymer ?
#
loop_
_entity_poly.entity_id
_entity_poly.type
_entity_poly.pdbx_seq_one_letter_code
_entity_poly.pdbx_strand_id
1 'polypeptide(L)'
;MELEDGVALSSKAVARTQATKALDKFAKEQLNCFELGLRVNSVASGLLEDDVKEICKAEHLPQAFMVPKVDSPEDVAKIYDVFRSNYSAKRVTDTNTRLVIWIESARALLDMPRILSSTLNLHKNSGFFKLDAVVFGSDDYCADIGAFS
;
A
#
# COMPACT_ATOMS: atom_id res chain seq x y z
N MET A 1 -7.18 -2.07 8.26
CA MET A 1 -6.10 -2.03 9.27
C MET A 1 -5.10 -0.96 8.85
N GLU A 2 -4.57 -0.17 9.79
CA GLU A 2 -3.67 0.95 9.48
C GLU A 2 -2.33 0.81 10.21
N LEU A 3 -1.22 0.99 9.50
CA LEU A 3 0.16 0.92 10.02
C LEU A 3 0.94 2.23 9.87
N GLU A 4 0.32 3.26 9.28
CA GLU A 4 0.97 4.55 9.00
C GLU A 4 0.83 5.54 10.15
N ASP A 5 -0.19 6.41 10.14
CA ASP A 5 -0.34 7.52 11.08
C ASP A 5 -1.15 7.13 12.33
N GLY A 6 -2.07 6.17 12.18
CA GLY A 6 -2.85 5.61 13.28
C GLY A 6 -2.05 4.78 14.29
N VAL A 7 -0.73 4.62 14.11
CA VAL A 7 0.14 3.81 14.98
C VAL A 7 1.41 4.58 15.35
N ALA A 8 1.60 4.79 16.66
CA ALA A 8 2.82 5.37 17.21
C ALA A 8 4.07 4.59 16.78
N LEU A 9 5.17 5.30 16.48
CA LEU A 9 6.44 4.73 15.98
C LEU A 9 6.95 3.54 16.82
N SER A 10 6.89 3.64 18.15
CA SER A 10 7.27 2.58 19.10
C SER A 10 6.40 1.32 19.01
N SER A 11 5.20 1.45 18.48
CA SER A 11 4.21 0.37 18.38
C SER A 11 4.08 -0.19 16.97
N LYS A 12 4.80 0.34 15.96
CA LYS A 12 4.72 -0.14 14.57
C LYS A 12 5.09 -1.60 14.43
N ALA A 13 6.15 -2.05 15.12
CA ALA A 13 6.55 -3.46 15.13
C ALA A 13 5.43 -4.37 15.68
N VAL A 14 4.82 -3.96 16.80
CA VAL A 14 3.71 -4.72 17.40
C VAL A 14 2.48 -4.71 16.48
N ALA A 15 2.16 -3.57 15.87
CA ALA A 15 1.04 -3.42 14.97
C ALA A 15 1.18 -4.28 13.71
N ARG A 16 2.39 -4.40 13.14
CA ARG A 16 2.68 -5.34 12.04
C ARG A 16 2.37 -6.78 12.43
N THR A 17 2.93 -7.24 13.55
CA THR A 17 2.69 -8.62 14.02
C THR A 17 1.21 -8.87 14.32
N GLN A 18 0.50 -7.88 14.88
CA GLN A 18 -0.95 -7.96 15.10
C GLN A 18 -1.72 -7.99 13.77
N ALA A 19 -1.31 -7.19 12.77
CA ALA A 19 -1.90 -7.21 11.43
C ALA A 19 -1.74 -8.56 10.75
N THR A 20 -0.57 -9.17 10.80
CA THR A 20 -0.30 -10.52 10.29
C THR A 20 -1.19 -11.56 10.96
N LYS A 21 -1.33 -11.52 12.30
CA LYS A 21 -2.21 -12.44 13.04
C LYS A 21 -3.69 -12.21 12.74
N ALA A 22 -4.10 -10.96 12.64
CA ALA A 22 -5.46 -10.57 12.31
C ALA A 22 -5.81 -11.01 10.88
N LEU A 23 -4.89 -10.85 9.92
CA LEU A 23 -5.04 -11.33 8.54
C LEU A 23 -5.35 -12.82 8.50
N ASP A 24 -4.59 -13.64 9.21
CA ASP A 24 -4.84 -15.09 9.24
C ASP A 24 -6.18 -15.45 9.90
N LYS A 25 -6.54 -14.73 10.95
CA LYS A 25 -7.81 -14.91 11.66
C LYS A 25 -9.01 -14.52 10.79
N PHE A 26 -8.96 -13.33 10.17
CA PHE A 26 -10.03 -12.80 9.32
C PHE A 26 -10.10 -13.49 7.95
N ALA A 27 -9.02 -14.12 7.47
CA ALA A 27 -9.10 -14.98 6.29
C ALA A 27 -9.93 -16.25 6.55
N LYS A 28 -9.88 -16.77 7.78
CA LYS A 28 -10.68 -17.94 8.21
C LYS A 28 -12.14 -17.58 8.49
N GLU A 29 -12.38 -16.38 9.02
CA GLU A 29 -13.73 -15.81 9.18
C GLU A 29 -14.13 -15.13 7.87
N GLN A 30 -14.76 -15.84 6.91
CA GLN A 30 -15.25 -15.26 5.65
C GLN A 30 -16.11 -14.00 5.92
N LEU A 31 -15.48 -12.82 5.88
CA LEU A 31 -16.13 -11.53 6.00
C LEU A 31 -16.82 -11.24 4.67
N ASN A 32 -18.02 -11.80 4.48
CA ASN A 32 -18.79 -11.70 3.23
C ASN A 32 -19.24 -10.27 2.87
N CYS A 33 -18.97 -9.25 3.69
CA CYS A 33 -19.38 -7.86 3.45
C CYS A 33 -18.31 -6.80 3.73
N PHE A 34 -17.07 -7.18 4.08
CA PHE A 34 -16.01 -6.20 4.38
C PHE A 34 -14.71 -6.55 3.65
N GLU A 35 -14.23 -5.61 2.84
CA GLU A 35 -12.92 -5.73 2.18
C GLU A 35 -11.82 -5.44 3.21
N LEU A 36 -10.94 -6.43 3.44
CA LEU A 36 -9.81 -6.26 4.35
C LEU A 36 -8.70 -5.47 3.67
N GLY A 37 -8.75 -4.15 3.81
CA GLY A 37 -7.70 -3.22 3.40
C GLY A 37 -6.60 -3.09 4.45
N LEU A 38 -5.34 -3.20 4.02
CA LEU A 38 -4.17 -2.95 4.85
C LEU A 38 -3.41 -1.72 4.34
N ARG A 39 -3.42 -0.67 5.15
CA ARG A 39 -2.62 0.54 4.90
C ARG A 39 -1.21 0.36 5.45
N VAL A 40 -0.25 0.33 4.55
CA VAL A 40 1.19 0.22 4.84
C VAL A 40 1.81 1.61 5.00
N ASN A 41 3.07 1.67 5.41
CA ASN A 41 3.82 2.92 5.45
C ASN A 41 4.20 3.40 4.05
N SER A 42 4.37 4.72 3.91
CA SER A 42 4.88 5.32 2.67
C SER A 42 6.28 4.84 2.31
N VAL A 43 6.58 4.86 1.01
CA VAL A 43 7.91 4.56 0.47
C VAL A 43 8.96 5.50 1.05
N ALA A 44 8.62 6.79 1.19
CA ALA A 44 9.50 7.81 1.76
C ALA A 44 9.88 7.54 3.23
N SER A 45 9.04 6.83 3.99
CA SER A 45 9.34 6.48 5.38
C SER A 45 10.41 5.39 5.51
N GLY A 46 10.72 4.64 4.44
CA GLY A 46 11.66 3.51 4.46
C GLY A 46 11.18 2.29 5.27
N LEU A 47 9.95 2.34 5.79
CA LEU A 47 9.35 1.29 6.62
C LEU A 47 8.50 0.31 5.82
N LEU A 48 8.23 0.61 4.55
CA LEU A 48 7.42 -0.21 3.65
C LEU A 48 8.00 -1.63 3.50
N GLU A 49 9.32 -1.76 3.37
CA GLU A 49 10.00 -3.05 3.26
C GLU A 49 9.74 -3.92 4.49
N ASP A 50 9.81 -3.32 5.67
CA ASP A 50 9.64 -4.00 6.94
C ASP A 50 8.17 -4.42 7.16
N ASP A 51 7.22 -3.56 6.77
CA ASP A 51 5.80 -3.91 6.73
C ASP A 51 5.56 -5.12 5.83
N VAL A 52 6.01 -5.04 4.57
CA VAL A 52 5.83 -6.07 3.55
C VAL A 52 6.47 -7.39 3.98
N LYS A 53 7.65 -7.35 4.60
CA LYS A 53 8.36 -8.53 5.11
C LYS A 53 7.60 -9.21 6.26
N GLU A 54 7.01 -8.44 7.17
CA GLU A 54 6.16 -8.97 8.23
C GLU A 54 4.85 -9.55 7.69
N ILE A 55 4.21 -8.88 6.73
CA ILE A 55 2.96 -9.33 6.12
C ILE A 55 3.21 -10.58 5.26
N CYS A 56 4.38 -10.72 4.64
CA CYS A 56 4.75 -11.91 3.91
C CYS A 56 4.79 -13.17 4.80
N LYS A 57 4.99 -13.02 6.12
CA LYS A 57 4.89 -14.14 7.09
C LYS A 57 3.45 -14.62 7.30
N ALA A 58 2.44 -13.83 6.94
CA ALA A 58 1.05 -14.26 6.98
C ALA A 58 0.83 -15.36 5.94
N GLU A 59 -0.05 -16.33 6.23
CA GLU A 59 -0.45 -17.36 5.27
C GLU A 59 -1.37 -16.77 4.18
N HIS A 60 -2.12 -15.72 4.54
CA HIS A 60 -3.13 -15.07 3.71
C HIS A 60 -2.75 -13.60 3.40
N LEU A 61 -3.00 -13.16 2.17
CA LEU A 61 -2.83 -11.77 1.75
C LEU A 61 -4.07 -10.93 2.12
N PRO A 62 -3.91 -9.62 2.38
CA PRO A 62 -5.04 -8.71 2.46
C PRO A 62 -5.75 -8.61 1.11
N GLN A 63 -7.02 -8.23 1.11
CA GLN A 63 -7.78 -8.02 -0.13
C GLN A 63 -7.35 -6.74 -0.85
N ALA A 64 -6.89 -5.72 -0.12
CA ALA A 64 -6.36 -4.50 -0.69
C ALA A 64 -5.14 -4.00 0.09
N PHE A 65 -4.08 -3.62 -0.62
CA PHE A 65 -2.96 -2.87 -0.08
C PHE A 65 -3.17 -1.37 -0.34
N MET A 66 -3.17 -0.57 0.72
CA MET A 66 -3.27 0.88 0.63
C MET A 66 -1.89 1.49 0.86
N VAL A 67 -1.30 2.09 -0.17
CA VAL A 67 0.02 2.73 -0.09
C VAL A 67 -0.14 4.25 -0.10
N PRO A 68 0.16 4.92 1.02
CA PRO A 68 0.09 6.36 1.15
C PRO A 68 1.31 7.11 0.61
N LYS A 69 1.15 8.42 0.40
CA LYS A 69 2.19 9.36 -0.07
C LYS A 69 2.94 8.91 -1.33
N VAL A 70 2.19 8.47 -2.34
CA VAL A 70 2.76 8.12 -3.65
C VAL A 70 2.84 9.39 -4.50
N ASP A 71 4.04 9.96 -4.62
CA ASP A 71 4.25 11.24 -5.32
C ASP A 71 4.79 11.08 -6.75
N SER A 72 5.47 9.98 -7.03
CA SER A 72 6.12 9.77 -8.33
C SER A 72 5.95 8.35 -8.87
N PRO A 73 6.03 8.15 -10.20
CA PRO A 73 6.03 6.80 -10.79
C PRO A 73 7.19 5.93 -10.30
N GLU A 74 8.28 6.54 -9.85
CA GLU A 74 9.41 5.86 -9.20
C GLU A 74 9.01 5.19 -7.88
N ASP A 75 8.08 5.79 -7.11
CA ASP A 75 7.58 5.18 -5.88
C ASP A 75 6.81 3.91 -6.18
N VAL A 76 6.02 3.89 -7.27
CA VAL A 76 5.35 2.67 -7.75
C VAL A 76 6.35 1.59 -8.12
N ALA A 77 7.44 1.95 -8.80
CA ALA A 77 8.50 1.01 -9.14
C ALA A 77 9.19 0.44 -7.90
N LYS A 78 9.44 1.27 -6.87
CA LYS A 78 9.97 0.82 -5.57
C LYS A 78 8.99 -0.11 -4.85
N ILE A 79 7.71 0.25 -4.78
CA ILE A 79 6.67 -0.62 -4.21
C ILE A 79 6.73 -1.98 -4.92
N TYR A 80 6.70 -1.99 -6.24
CA TYR A 80 6.80 -3.23 -7.01
C TYR A 80 8.06 -4.03 -6.67
N ASP A 81 9.23 -3.39 -6.61
CA ASP A 81 10.49 -4.06 -6.30
C ASP A 81 10.51 -4.69 -4.90
N VAL A 82 10.00 -3.95 -3.90
CA VAL A 82 9.86 -4.43 -2.52
C VAL A 82 8.93 -5.64 -2.45
N PHE A 83 7.76 -5.56 -3.10
CA PHE A 83 6.82 -6.68 -3.12
C PHE A 83 7.41 -7.87 -3.88
N ARG A 84 8.08 -7.65 -5.01
CA ARG A 84 8.74 -8.70 -5.80
C ARG A 84 9.87 -9.39 -5.04
N SER A 85 10.66 -8.63 -4.28
CA SER A 85 11.81 -9.15 -3.53
C SER A 85 11.40 -9.93 -2.28
N ASN A 86 10.26 -9.58 -1.67
CA ASN A 86 9.78 -10.23 -0.44
C ASN A 86 8.75 -11.33 -0.69
N TYR A 87 7.86 -11.21 -1.68
CA TYR A 87 6.84 -12.20 -1.98
C TYR A 87 7.27 -13.18 -3.09
N SER A 88 6.80 -14.43 -3.00
CA SER A 88 6.97 -15.40 -4.09
C SER A 88 6.16 -15.00 -5.33
N ALA A 89 6.65 -15.34 -6.52
CA ALA A 89 6.00 -14.99 -7.80
C ALA A 89 4.49 -15.31 -7.84
N LYS A 90 4.06 -16.45 -7.27
CA LYS A 90 2.63 -16.82 -7.17
C LYS A 90 1.79 -15.85 -6.32
N ARG A 91 2.35 -15.30 -5.24
CA ARG A 91 1.66 -14.34 -4.36
C ARG A 91 1.62 -12.94 -4.95
N VAL A 92 2.65 -12.56 -5.69
CA VAL A 92 2.71 -11.25 -6.37
C VAL A 92 1.73 -11.16 -7.53
N THR A 93 1.49 -12.29 -8.22
CA THR A 93 0.51 -12.38 -9.31
C THR A 93 -0.90 -12.72 -8.84
N ASP A 94 -1.16 -12.67 -7.54
CA ASP A 94 -2.46 -12.99 -6.99
C ASP A 94 -3.44 -11.87 -7.33
N THR A 95 -4.38 -12.16 -8.23
CA THR A 95 -5.40 -11.20 -8.70
C THR A 95 -6.50 -10.95 -7.67
N ASN A 96 -6.51 -11.70 -6.56
CA ASN A 96 -7.46 -11.50 -5.47
C ASN A 96 -7.08 -10.28 -4.62
N THR A 97 -5.81 -9.88 -4.68
CA THR A 97 -5.27 -8.73 -3.98
C THR A 97 -5.25 -7.49 -4.87
N ARG A 98 -5.80 -6.40 -4.36
CA ARG A 98 -5.91 -5.10 -5.03
C ARG A 98 -4.89 -4.12 -4.49
N LEU A 99 -4.51 -3.15 -5.31
CA LEU A 99 -3.66 -2.03 -4.90
C LEU A 99 -4.47 -0.74 -4.92
N VAL A 100 -4.35 0.03 -3.85
CA VAL A 100 -4.92 1.37 -3.71
C VAL A 100 -3.78 2.30 -3.36
N ILE A 101 -3.60 3.38 -4.12
CA ILE A 101 -2.56 4.38 -3.85
C ILE A 101 -3.19 5.66 -3.35
N TRP A 102 -2.51 6.35 -2.42
CA TRP A 102 -2.95 7.66 -1.97
C TRP A 102 -1.99 8.73 -2.48
N ILE A 103 -2.60 9.74 -3.06
CA ILE A 103 -1.97 10.94 -3.61
C ILE A 103 -2.31 12.06 -2.65
N GLU A 104 -1.30 12.58 -1.98
CA GLU A 104 -1.45 13.56 -0.88
C GLU A 104 -0.77 14.90 -1.22
N SER A 105 -0.07 14.98 -2.35
CA SER A 105 0.74 16.13 -2.75
C SER A 105 0.28 16.73 -4.08
N ALA A 106 0.57 18.02 -4.29
CA ALA A 106 0.26 18.72 -5.54
C ALA A 106 1.00 18.12 -6.74
N ARG A 107 2.26 17.70 -6.54
CA ARG A 107 3.11 17.09 -7.55
C ARG A 107 2.57 15.73 -7.97
N ALA A 108 2.26 14.88 -7.00
CA ALA A 108 1.58 13.61 -7.19
C ALA A 108 0.32 13.73 -8.07
N LEU A 109 -0.48 14.78 -7.88
CA LEU A 109 -1.70 15.01 -8.65
C LEU A 109 -1.39 15.42 -10.11
N LEU A 110 -0.36 16.24 -10.33
CA LEU A 110 0.13 16.60 -11.67
C LEU A 110 0.71 15.39 -12.42
N ASP A 111 1.46 14.53 -11.71
CA ASP A 111 2.07 13.31 -12.24
C ASP A 111 1.14 12.08 -12.20
N MET A 112 -0.08 12.21 -11.68
CA MET A 112 -1.09 11.15 -11.61
C MET A 112 -1.22 10.31 -12.89
N PRO A 113 -1.39 10.90 -14.10
CA PRO A 113 -1.47 10.09 -15.33
C PRO A 113 -0.21 9.25 -15.60
N ARG A 114 0.96 9.72 -15.17
CA ARG A 114 2.22 8.96 -15.28
C ARG A 114 2.29 7.87 -14.23
N ILE A 115 1.92 8.15 -12.98
CA ILE A 115 1.83 7.16 -11.89
C ILE A 115 0.88 6.02 -12.28
N LEU A 116 -0.32 6.36 -12.75
CA LEU A 116 -1.31 5.42 -13.24
C LEU A 116 -0.78 4.59 -14.40
N SER A 117 -0.18 5.25 -15.40
CA SER A 117 0.39 4.57 -16.57
C SER A 117 1.51 3.60 -16.18
N SER A 118 2.40 4.00 -15.27
CA SER A 118 3.46 3.12 -14.74
C SER A 118 2.88 1.93 -14.00
N THR A 119 1.86 2.14 -13.16
CA THR A 119 1.18 1.07 -12.43
C THR A 119 0.48 0.08 -13.37
N LEU A 120 -0.22 0.59 -14.39
CA LEU A 120 -0.90 -0.23 -15.40
C LEU A 120 0.10 -1.03 -16.25
N ASN A 121 1.24 -0.44 -16.59
CA ASN A 121 2.31 -1.15 -17.31
C ASN A 121 2.92 -2.26 -16.44
N LEU A 122 3.15 -2.00 -15.15
CA LEU A 122 3.63 -3.02 -14.20
C LEU A 122 2.65 -4.19 -14.06
N HIS A 123 1.36 -3.90 -13.92
CA HIS A 123 0.32 -4.94 -13.91
C HIS A 123 0.33 -5.74 -15.22
N LYS A 124 0.36 -5.08 -16.38
CA LYS A 124 0.35 -5.77 -17.69
C LYS A 124 1.60 -6.62 -17.93
N ASN A 125 2.77 -6.13 -17.53
CA ASN A 125 4.05 -6.77 -17.85
C ASN A 125 4.47 -7.83 -16.83
N SER A 126 4.05 -7.67 -15.56
CA SER A 126 4.50 -8.52 -14.46
C SER A 126 3.37 -9.24 -13.73
N GLY A 127 2.11 -8.99 -14.11
CA GLY A 127 0.94 -9.52 -13.41
C GLY A 127 0.79 -8.99 -11.99
N PHE A 128 1.45 -7.86 -11.68
CA PHE A 128 1.41 -7.23 -10.35
C PHE A 128 -0.03 -6.86 -9.96
N PHE A 129 -0.30 -6.62 -8.67
CA PHE A 129 -1.63 -6.31 -8.15
C PHE A 129 -2.38 -5.27 -8.99
N LYS A 130 -3.68 -5.51 -9.17
CA LYS A 130 -4.54 -4.61 -9.94
C LYS A 130 -4.75 -3.33 -9.14
N LEU A 131 -4.40 -2.20 -9.76
CA LEU A 131 -4.80 -0.91 -9.24
C LEU A 131 -6.32 -0.80 -9.28
N ASP A 132 -6.92 -0.63 -8.11
CA ASP A 132 -8.37 -0.57 -7.95
C ASP A 132 -8.86 0.86 -7.77
N ALA A 133 -8.17 1.63 -6.92
CA ALA A 133 -8.54 3.00 -6.63
C ALA A 133 -7.31 3.89 -6.41
N VAL A 134 -7.52 5.19 -6.65
CA VAL A 134 -6.61 6.25 -6.24
C VAL A 134 -7.37 7.16 -5.29
N VAL A 135 -6.83 7.34 -4.09
CA VAL A 135 -7.42 8.22 -3.07
C VAL A 135 -6.64 9.53 -3.08
N PHE A 136 -7.35 10.66 -3.19
CA PHE A 136 -6.73 11.97 -3.08
C PHE A 136 -6.94 12.53 -1.68
N GLY A 137 -5.85 12.69 -0.92
CA GLY A 137 -5.85 13.30 0.40
C GLY A 137 -5.64 14.80 0.31
N SER A 138 -6.72 15.57 0.37
CA SER A 138 -6.67 17.04 0.26
C SER A 138 -6.11 17.75 1.51
N ASP A 139 -6.00 17.05 2.65
CA ASP A 139 -5.60 17.65 3.93
C ASP A 139 -4.10 17.92 3.98
N ASP A 140 -3.28 16.95 3.56
CA ASP A 140 -1.82 17.09 3.42
C ASP A 140 -1.45 18.03 2.25
N TYR A 141 -2.27 18.08 1.20
CA TYR A 141 -2.13 19.05 0.09
C TYR A 141 -2.16 20.49 0.61
N CYS A 142 -3.07 20.82 1.53
CA CYS A 142 -3.20 22.15 2.11
C CYS A 142 -1.94 22.55 2.92
N ALA A 143 -1.33 21.58 3.61
CA ALA A 143 -0.07 21.76 4.33
C ALA A 143 1.13 21.93 3.37
N ASP A 144 1.19 21.15 2.28
CA ASP A 144 2.29 21.22 1.28
C ASP A 144 2.27 22.52 0.47
N ILE A 145 1.09 23.05 0.14
CA ILE A 145 0.97 24.34 -0.59
C ILE A 145 1.12 25.58 0.30
N GLY A 146 1.34 25.42 1.60
CA GLY A 146 1.56 26.54 2.53
C GLY A 146 0.32 27.39 2.80
N ALA A 147 -0.87 26.80 2.83
CA ALA A 147 -2.13 27.53 3.08
C ALA A 147 -2.40 27.74 4.58
N PHE A 148 -1.40 28.20 5.33
CA PHE A 148 -1.59 28.95 6.59
C PHE A 148 -0.46 29.96 6.73
N SER A 149 -0.74 31.22 6.36
CA SER A 149 -0.01 32.41 6.82
C SER A 149 -0.99 33.47 7.24
#